data_AF-A0A9D4T3A3-F1
#
_entry.id   AF-A0A9D4T3A3-F1
#
_cell.length_a   1.000
_cell.length_b   1.000
_cell.length_c   1.000
_cell.angle_alpha   90.00
_cell.angle_beta   90.00
_cell.angle_gamma   90.00
#
_symmetry.space_group_name_H-M   'P 1'
#
loop_
_entity.id
_entity.type
_entity.pdbx_description
1 polymer ?
#
loop_
_entity_poly.entity_id
_entity_poly.type
_entity_poly.pdbx_seq_one_letter_code
_entity_poly.pdbx_strand_id
1 'polypeptide(L)'
;MRYTQAKTIVRTQHWPIDHVNRGDLWRKLCQGHVKMGIPEGFYESTVKESLDGLWPISMPAFTDPIFGEDYMLSAEGQRRAERVLYVVSVNYPFITYCPILHPVVCLLLHYLTEEQTYECACALIEGTVVRHLSQTRLMYDTSAHTLMKLTKT
;
A
#
# COMPACT_ATOMS: atom_id res chain seq x y z
N MET A 1 -15.44 0.76 -14.93
CA MET A 1 -16.57 0.99 -14.01
C MET A 1 -16.59 2.47 -13.62
N ARG A 2 -17.74 3.15 -13.64
CA ARG A 2 -17.81 4.55 -13.18
C ARG A 2 -17.60 4.59 -11.65
N TYR A 3 -16.85 5.57 -11.14
CA TYR A 3 -16.50 5.68 -9.71
C TYR A 3 -17.71 5.59 -8.76
N THR A 4 -18.84 6.17 -9.15
CA THR A 4 -20.11 6.10 -8.40
C THR A 4 -20.68 4.68 -8.27
N GLN A 5 -20.59 3.86 -9.31
CA GLN A 5 -21.03 2.46 -9.24
C GLN A 5 -20.09 1.64 -8.36
N ALA A 6 -18.78 1.86 -8.47
CA ALA A 6 -17.78 1.22 -7.62
C ALA A 6 -18.05 1.45 -6.14
N LYS A 7 -18.30 2.71 -5.78
CA LYS A 7 -18.60 3.15 -4.42
C LYS A 7 -19.87 2.50 -3.87
N THR A 8 -20.93 2.40 -4.67
CA THR A 8 -22.17 1.73 -4.25
C THR A 8 -21.95 0.24 -4.03
N ILE A 9 -21.26 -0.44 -4.94
CA ILE A 9 -21.00 -1.88 -4.82
C ILE A 9 -20.19 -2.16 -3.55
N VAL A 10 -19.06 -1.47 -3.33
CA VAL A 10 -18.21 -1.68 -2.14
C VAL A 10 -18.93 -1.40 -0.82
N ARG A 11 -19.92 -0.49 -0.82
CA ARG A 11 -20.70 -0.14 0.39
C ARG A 11 -21.90 -1.04 0.67
N THR A 12 -22.39 -1.76 -0.35
CA THR A 12 -23.64 -2.55 -0.24
C THR A 12 -23.38 -4.05 -0.23
N GLN A 13 -22.29 -4.49 -0.86
CA GLN A 13 -21.93 -5.89 -0.93
C GLN A 13 -21.11 -6.29 0.31
N HIS A 14 -21.54 -7.35 0.98
CA HIS A 14 -20.88 -7.92 2.15
C HIS A 14 -20.18 -9.22 1.76
N TRP A 15 -19.12 -9.11 0.96
CA TRP A 15 -18.36 -10.30 0.54
C TRP A 15 -17.71 -11.00 1.75
N PRO A 16 -17.48 -12.34 1.67
CA PRO A 16 -16.60 -13.27 2.43
C PRO A 16 -15.50 -12.73 3.36
N ILE A 17 -14.51 -13.50 3.74
CA ILE A 17 -13.13 -12.93 3.91
C ILE A 17 -12.24 -13.53 2.83
N ASP A 18 -12.39 -14.83 2.69
CA ASP A 18 -11.97 -15.74 1.62
C ASP A 18 -12.57 -15.52 0.21
N HIS A 19 -13.38 -14.48 -0.02
CA HIS A 19 -14.00 -14.28 -1.34
C HIS A 19 -12.95 -14.02 -2.43
N VAL A 20 -12.89 -14.92 -3.42
CA VAL A 20 -11.86 -14.97 -4.48
C VAL A 20 -11.65 -13.66 -5.25
N ASN A 21 -12.71 -12.87 -5.45
CA ASN A 21 -12.63 -11.62 -6.22
C ASN A 21 -12.05 -10.42 -5.43
N ARG A 22 -11.67 -10.58 -4.16
CA ARG A 22 -11.15 -9.45 -3.36
C ARG A 22 -9.88 -8.86 -3.96
N GLY A 23 -8.91 -9.70 -4.32
CA GLY A 23 -7.65 -9.25 -4.93
C GLY A 23 -7.91 -8.43 -6.19
N ASP A 24 -8.64 -9.01 -7.15
CA ASP A 24 -8.99 -8.34 -8.39
C ASP A 24 -9.75 -7.03 -8.19
N LEU A 25 -10.68 -7.00 -7.24
CA LEU A 25 -11.42 -5.79 -6.89
C LEU A 25 -10.48 -4.72 -6.35
N TRP A 26 -9.64 -5.06 -5.37
CA TRP A 26 -8.71 -4.12 -4.74
C TRP A 26 -7.70 -3.57 -5.75
N ARG A 27 -7.14 -4.44 -6.60
CA ARG A 27 -6.23 -4.03 -7.68
C ARG A 27 -6.89 -3.02 -8.61
N LYS A 28 -8.13 -3.28 -9.07
CA LYS A 28 -8.89 -2.36 -9.93
C LYS A 28 -9.22 -1.03 -9.24
N LEU A 29 -9.49 -1.05 -7.93
CA LEU A 29 -9.74 0.15 -7.16
C LEU A 29 -8.48 1.01 -7.03
N CYS A 30 -7.34 0.40 -6.68
CA CYS A 30 -6.04 1.08 -6.60
C CYS A 30 -5.64 1.66 -7.95
N GLN A 31 -5.69 0.87 -9.03
CA GLN A 31 -5.37 1.32 -10.38
C GLN A 31 -6.25 2.47 -10.88
N GLY A 32 -7.48 2.60 -10.36
CA GLY A 32 -8.35 3.74 -10.65
C GLY A 32 -7.84 5.10 -10.17
N HIS A 33 -6.79 5.13 -9.35
CA HIS A 33 -6.17 6.35 -8.83
C HIS A 33 -4.94 6.82 -9.59
N VAL A 34 -4.41 6.01 -10.51
CA VAL A 34 -3.26 6.34 -11.36
C VAL A 34 -3.68 6.49 -12.81
N LYS A 35 -2.99 7.38 -13.54
CA LYS A 35 -3.25 7.60 -14.98
C LYS A 35 -2.48 6.63 -15.87
N MET A 36 -1.28 6.27 -15.43
CA MET A 36 -0.40 5.33 -16.13
C MET A 36 -0.12 4.17 -15.19
N GLY A 37 -0.15 2.95 -15.75
CA GLY A 37 0.27 1.77 -15.03
C GLY A 37 1.80 1.69 -14.95
N ILE A 38 2.28 0.88 -14.00
CA ILE A 38 3.68 0.50 -13.94
C ILE A 38 3.96 -0.50 -15.08
N PRO A 39 5.07 -0.37 -15.83
CA PRO A 39 5.44 -1.34 -16.85
C PRO A 39 5.61 -2.74 -16.26
N GLU A 40 5.20 -3.75 -17.03
CA GLU A 40 5.36 -5.16 -16.63
C GLU A 40 6.84 -5.49 -16.36
N GLY A 41 7.11 -6.21 -15.26
CA GLY A 41 8.46 -6.59 -14.86
C GLY A 41 9.29 -5.46 -14.26
N PHE A 42 8.75 -4.24 -14.15
CA PHE A 42 9.46 -3.13 -13.49
C PHE A 42 9.84 -3.50 -12.05
N TYR A 43 8.90 -4.04 -11.27
CA TYR A 43 9.16 -4.46 -9.90
C TYR A 43 10.30 -5.48 -9.81
N GLU A 44 10.25 -6.53 -10.62
CA GLU A 44 11.26 -7.60 -10.64
C GLU A 44 12.64 -7.07 -11.05
N SER A 45 12.69 -6.17 -12.04
CA SER A 45 13.92 -5.51 -12.47
C SER A 45 14.53 -4.67 -11.33
N THR A 46 13.72 -3.88 -10.62
CA THR A 46 14.21 -3.10 -9.47
C THR A 46 14.71 -4.00 -8.36
N VAL A 47 13.99 -5.08 -8.01
CA VAL A 47 14.46 -6.06 -7.01
C VAL A 47 15.81 -6.64 -7.42
N LYS A 48 15.95 -7.05 -8.67
CA LYS A 48 17.20 -7.63 -9.18
C LYS A 48 18.35 -6.62 -9.12
N GLU A 49 18.13 -5.39 -9.55
CA GLU A 49 19.15 -4.34 -9.60
C GLU A 49 19.57 -3.84 -8.20
N SER A 50 18.63 -3.77 -7.26
CA SER A 50 18.88 -3.19 -5.93
C SER A 50 19.29 -4.20 -4.86
N LEU A 51 18.82 -5.44 -4.95
CA LEU A 51 19.07 -6.48 -3.95
C LEU A 51 19.92 -7.65 -4.47
N ASP A 52 19.99 -7.87 -5.79
CA ASP A 52 20.77 -8.96 -6.41
C ASP A 52 20.54 -10.35 -5.74
N GLY A 53 19.27 -10.68 -5.48
CA GLY A 53 18.87 -11.94 -4.84
C GLY A 53 19.01 -11.96 -3.31
N LEU A 54 19.46 -10.86 -2.70
CA LEU A 54 19.45 -10.67 -1.24
C LEU A 54 18.08 -10.17 -0.75
N TRP A 55 17.97 -10.06 0.58
CA TRP A 55 16.81 -9.49 1.26
C TRP A 55 17.17 -8.15 1.90
N PRO A 56 16.20 -7.25 2.11
CA PRO A 56 16.43 -6.01 2.83
C PRO A 56 17.04 -6.27 4.21
N ILE A 57 18.07 -5.49 4.58
CA ILE A 57 18.77 -5.63 5.87
C ILE A 57 17.97 -4.94 6.99
N SER A 58 17.21 -3.90 6.64
CA SER A 58 16.41 -3.13 7.58
C SER A 58 15.16 -2.57 6.92
N MET A 59 14.16 -2.28 7.75
CA MET A 59 12.95 -1.59 7.31
C MET A 59 13.26 -0.16 6.84
N PRO A 60 12.51 0.37 5.85
CA PRO A 60 12.65 1.76 5.42
C PRO A 60 12.34 2.76 6.54
N ALA A 61 13.03 3.90 6.53
CA ALA A 61 12.90 4.93 7.57
C ALA A 61 11.49 5.55 7.69
N PHE A 62 10.66 5.46 6.65
CA PHE A 62 9.28 5.94 6.71
C PHE A 62 8.35 5.01 7.49
N THR A 63 8.79 3.79 7.81
CA THR A 63 8.00 2.84 8.61
C THR A 63 8.13 3.14 10.09
N ASP A 64 7.16 2.67 10.87
CA ASP A 64 7.12 2.86 12.31
C ASP A 64 6.79 1.50 12.96
N PRO A 65 7.68 0.95 13.81
CA PRO A 65 7.47 -0.36 14.43
C PRO A 65 6.18 -0.45 15.25
N ILE A 66 5.66 0.69 15.75
CA ILE A 66 4.40 0.74 16.50
C ILE A 66 3.21 0.33 15.61
N PHE A 67 3.32 0.54 14.29
CA PHE A 67 2.30 0.22 13.30
C PHE A 67 2.62 -1.05 12.50
N GLY A 68 3.61 -1.84 12.94
CA GLY A 68 4.10 -3.04 12.25
C GLY A 68 3.18 -4.25 12.38
N GLU A 69 1.94 -4.13 11.92
CA GLU A 69 0.95 -5.21 11.95
C GLU A 69 1.05 -6.09 10.69
N ASP A 70 1.40 -7.36 10.89
CA ASP A 70 1.56 -8.34 9.80
C ASP A 70 0.29 -9.14 9.49
N TYR A 71 -0.76 -8.99 10.31
CA TYR A 71 -2.07 -9.66 10.12
C TYR A 71 -1.97 -11.18 9.88
N MET A 72 -1.13 -11.89 10.63
CA MET A 72 -0.90 -13.34 10.47
C MET A 72 -0.33 -13.75 9.11
N LEU A 73 0.39 -12.88 8.41
CA LEU A 73 1.23 -13.31 7.30
C LEU A 73 2.22 -14.38 7.76
N SER A 74 2.49 -15.34 6.87
CA SER A 74 3.56 -16.30 7.10
C SER A 74 4.91 -15.59 7.12
N ALA A 75 5.95 -16.24 7.65
CA ALA A 75 7.31 -15.70 7.60
C ALA A 75 7.75 -15.34 6.17
N GLU A 76 7.31 -16.11 5.16
CA GLU A 76 7.55 -15.76 3.76
C GLU A 76 6.75 -14.54 3.32
N GLY A 77 5.48 -14.42 3.74
CA GLY A 77 4.67 -13.22 3.50
C GLY A 77 5.28 -11.96 4.10
N GLN A 78 5.81 -12.04 5.32
CA GLN A 78 6.53 -10.94 5.97
C GLN A 78 7.76 -10.52 5.16
N ARG A 79 8.63 -11.46 4.74
CA ARG A 79 9.78 -11.14 3.89
C ARG A 79 9.40 -10.46 2.57
N ARG A 80 8.30 -10.91 1.96
CA ARG A 80 7.74 -10.25 0.76
C ARG A 80 7.25 -8.82 1.06
N ALA A 81 6.64 -8.60 2.21
CA ALA A 81 6.24 -7.25 2.64
C ALA A 81 7.44 -6.32 2.81
N GLU A 82 8.49 -6.80 3.49
CA GLU A 82 9.75 -6.05 3.67
C GLU A 82 10.37 -5.67 2.31
N ARG A 83 10.41 -6.61 1.36
CA ARG A 83 10.95 -6.36 0.02
C ARG A 83 10.10 -5.36 -0.77
N VAL A 84 8.76 -5.45 -0.71
CA VAL A 84 7.87 -4.44 -1.31
C VAL A 84 8.15 -3.05 -0.73
N LEU A 85 8.21 -2.92 0.59
CA LEU A 85 8.48 -1.64 1.25
C LEU A 85 9.86 -1.09 0.90
N TYR A 86 10.87 -1.96 0.80
CA TYR A 86 12.21 -1.59 0.35
C TYR A 86 12.17 -1.03 -1.08
N VAL A 87 11.53 -1.72 -2.03
CA VAL A 87 11.43 -1.24 -3.42
C VAL A 87 10.64 0.07 -3.51
N VAL A 88 9.63 0.27 -2.66
CA VAL A 88 8.98 1.58 -2.51
C VAL A 88 9.99 2.63 -2.05
N SER A 89 10.84 2.34 -1.07
CA SER A 89 11.84 3.30 -0.58
C SER A 89 12.87 3.71 -1.64
N VAL A 90 13.24 2.77 -2.52
CA VAL A 90 14.14 3.02 -3.65
C VAL A 90 13.48 3.98 -4.67
N ASN A 91 12.21 3.75 -5.01
CA ASN A 91 11.51 4.50 -6.04
C ASN A 91 10.88 5.81 -5.55
N TYR A 92 10.58 5.92 -4.26
CA TYR A 92 9.92 7.07 -3.64
C TYR A 92 10.75 7.64 -2.47
N PRO A 93 11.99 8.12 -2.73
CA PRO A 93 12.91 8.58 -1.68
C PRO A 93 12.41 9.83 -0.93
N PHE A 94 11.39 10.51 -1.45
CA PHE A 94 10.77 11.67 -0.81
C PHE A 94 9.79 11.31 0.32
N ILE A 95 9.38 10.03 0.43
CA ILE A 95 8.54 9.56 1.53
C ILE A 95 9.40 9.47 2.77
N THR A 96 9.13 10.34 3.74
CA THR A 96 9.91 10.44 4.99
C THR A 96 9.18 9.87 6.19
N TYR A 97 7.85 9.73 6.12
CA TYR A 97 7.03 9.14 7.18
C TYR A 97 5.70 8.63 6.61
N CYS A 98 5.50 7.32 6.61
CA CYS A 98 4.31 6.64 6.12
C CYS A 98 4.04 5.36 6.93
N PRO A 99 3.71 5.47 8.22
CA PRO A 99 3.61 4.32 9.12
C PRO A 99 2.53 3.31 8.71
N ILE A 100 1.45 3.79 8.08
CA ILE A 100 0.31 2.97 7.63
C ILE A 100 0.64 2.14 6.38
N LEU A 101 1.73 2.45 5.66
CA LEU A 101 2.03 1.70 4.45
C LEU A 101 2.38 0.23 4.74
N HIS A 102 3.11 -0.05 5.81
CA HIS A 102 3.47 -1.41 6.20
C HIS A 102 2.22 -2.29 6.42
N PRO A 103 1.26 -1.94 7.31
CA PRO A 103 0.07 -2.75 7.49
C PRO A 103 -0.78 -2.85 6.23
N VAL A 104 -0.84 -1.80 5.40
CA VAL A 104 -1.55 -1.88 4.10
C VAL A 104 -0.90 -2.89 3.16
N VAL A 105 0.42 -2.91 3.04
CA VAL A 105 1.16 -3.90 2.24
C VAL A 105 0.90 -5.32 2.78
N CYS A 106 0.95 -5.51 4.10
CA CYS A 106 0.67 -6.80 4.71
C CYS A 106 -0.76 -7.28 4.41
N LEU A 107 -1.74 -6.39 4.48
CA LEU A 107 -3.14 -6.69 4.15
C LEU A 107 -3.33 -7.06 2.68
N LEU A 108 -2.68 -6.34 1.76
CA LEU A 108 -2.75 -6.60 0.32
C LEU A 108 -2.16 -7.98 -0.04
N LEU A 109 -1.07 -8.38 0.60
CA LEU A 109 -0.39 -9.67 0.35
C LEU A 109 -1.24 -10.90 0.69
N HIS A 110 -2.31 -10.76 1.49
CA HIS A 110 -3.27 -11.85 1.70
C HIS A 110 -4.07 -12.19 0.45
N TYR A 111 -4.18 -11.27 -0.51
CA TYR A 111 -5.05 -11.41 -1.69
C TYR A 111 -4.32 -11.23 -3.02
N LEU A 112 -3.08 -10.75 -3.01
CA LEU A 112 -2.35 -10.33 -4.19
C LEU A 112 -0.95 -10.95 -4.26
N THR A 113 -0.41 -11.02 -5.49
CA THR A 113 1.01 -11.30 -5.67
C THR A 113 1.85 -10.13 -5.14
N GLU A 114 3.16 -10.34 -5.07
CA GLU A 114 4.08 -9.32 -4.56
C GLU A 114 4.16 -8.10 -5.49
N GLU A 115 4.31 -8.33 -6.80
CA GLU A 115 4.29 -7.28 -7.81
C GLU A 115 2.95 -6.51 -7.80
N GLN A 116 1.83 -7.23 -7.74
CA GLN A 116 0.50 -6.59 -7.66
C GLN A 116 0.35 -5.76 -6.38
N THR A 117 0.94 -6.20 -5.27
CA THR A 117 0.94 -5.45 -4.01
C THR A 117 1.76 -4.16 -4.15
N TYR A 118 2.94 -4.24 -4.77
CA TYR A 118 3.76 -3.08 -5.07
C TYR A 118 3.00 -2.09 -5.97
N GLU A 119 2.37 -2.55 -7.06
CA GLU A 119 1.55 -1.70 -7.93
C GLU A 119 0.44 -0.96 -7.15
N CYS A 120 -0.25 -1.68 -6.26
CA CYS A 120 -1.31 -1.09 -5.43
C CYS A 120 -0.75 -0.07 -4.43
N ALA A 121 0.39 -0.37 -3.80
CA ALA A 121 1.08 0.55 -2.89
C ALA A 121 1.46 1.85 -3.62
N CYS A 122 2.10 1.75 -4.79
CA CYS A 122 2.42 2.89 -5.64
C CYS A 122 1.18 3.72 -5.99
N ALA A 123 0.08 3.07 -6.38
CA ALA A 123 -1.14 3.78 -6.73
C ALA A 123 -1.76 4.55 -5.55
N LEU A 124 -1.66 4.01 -4.33
CA LEU A 124 -2.11 4.69 -3.12
C LEU A 124 -1.20 5.86 -2.73
N ILE A 125 0.11 5.75 -3.00
CA ILE A 125 1.10 6.81 -2.80
C ILE A 125 0.90 7.95 -3.82
N GLU A 126 0.75 7.62 -5.10
CA GLU A 126 0.69 8.58 -6.20
C GLU A 126 -0.69 9.24 -6.38
N GLY A 127 -1.70 8.77 -5.65
CA GLY A 127 -3.06 9.31 -5.69
C GLY A 127 -3.10 10.82 -5.49
N THR A 128 -3.29 11.57 -6.58
CA THR A 128 -3.31 13.04 -6.54
C THR A 128 -4.70 13.62 -6.33
N VAL A 129 -5.76 12.92 -6.79
CA VAL A 129 -7.15 13.34 -6.63
C VAL A 129 -7.65 13.08 -5.21
N VAL A 130 -7.25 11.95 -4.63
CA VAL A 130 -7.53 11.55 -3.26
C VAL A 130 -6.20 11.17 -2.64
N ARG A 131 -5.82 11.87 -1.56
CA ARG A 131 -4.66 11.49 -0.76
C ARG A 131 -5.05 10.38 0.19
N HIS A 132 -4.58 9.17 -0.09
CA HIS A 132 -4.86 7.98 0.72
C HIS A 132 -3.92 7.85 1.92
N LEU A 133 -2.64 8.20 1.71
CA LEU A 133 -1.59 7.99 2.69
C LEU A 133 -0.85 9.31 3.01
N SER A 134 -0.56 9.53 4.29
CA SER A 134 0.38 10.55 4.73
C SER A 134 1.80 10.08 4.44
N GLN A 135 2.60 10.91 3.76
CA GLN A 135 3.97 10.58 3.34
C GLN A 135 5.05 11.40 4.07
N THR A 136 4.61 12.35 4.90
CA THR A 136 5.46 13.15 5.78
C THR A 136 4.83 13.23 7.17
N ARG A 137 5.65 13.51 8.18
CA ARG A 137 5.19 13.68 9.56
C ARG A 137 4.16 14.81 9.68
N LEU A 138 4.41 15.92 8.98
CA LEU A 138 3.49 17.06 8.94
C LEU A 138 2.10 16.67 8.39
N MET A 139 2.04 15.88 7.31
CA MET A 139 0.76 15.39 6.77
C MET A 139 0.01 14.52 7.78
N TYR A 140 0.73 13.64 8.47
CA TYR A 140 0.16 12.78 9.52
C TYR A 140 -0.42 13.61 10.67
N ASP A 141 0.36 14.53 11.24
CA ASP A 141 -0.07 15.36 12.38
C ASP A 141 -1.23 16.29 11.98
N THR A 142 -1.22 16.83 10.75
CA THR A 142 -2.31 17.66 10.23
C THR A 142 -3.61 16.85 10.08
N SER A 143 -3.52 15.60 9.60
CA SER A 143 -4.67 14.70 9.50
C SER A 143 -5.25 14.39 10.89
N ALA A 144 -4.39 14.06 11.86
CA ALA A 144 -4.80 13.80 13.24
C ALA A 144 -5.47 15.02 13.88
N HIS A 145 -4.92 16.22 13.68
CA HIS A 145 -5.51 17.46 14.18
C HIS A 145 -6.85 17.79 13.50
N THR A 146 -7.00 17.47 12.21
CA THR A 146 -8.27 17.60 11.50
C THR A 146 -9.32 16.65 12.08
N LEU A 147 -8.95 15.38 12.33
CA LEU A 147 -9.84 14.42 12.99
C LEU A 147 -10.26 14.92 14.37
N MET A 148 -9.32 15.41 15.19
CA MET A 148 -9.63 15.99 16.51
C MET A 148 -10.65 17.13 16.41
N LYS A 149 -10.56 18.00 15.40
CA LYS A 149 -11.55 19.07 15.18
C LYS A 149 -12.92 18.52 14.79
N LEU A 150 -12.96 17.47 13.96
CA LEU A 150 -14.21 16.84 13.53
C LEU A 150 -14.91 16.09 14.68
N THR A 151 -14.15 15.60 15.67
CA THR A 151 -14.69 14.88 16.83
C THR A 151 -14.96 15.77 18.03
N LYS A 152 -14.57 17.05 18.00
CA LYS A 152 -14.95 18.03 19.03
C LYS A 152 -16.43 18.39 18.83
N THR A 153 -17.29 17.61 19.47
CA THR A 153 -18.69 17.94 19.77
C THR A 153 -18.81 18.86 20.95
#